data_AF-A0A177HCC2-F1
#
_entry.id   AF-A0A177HCC2-F1
#
_cell.length_a   1.000
_cell.length_b   1.000
_cell.length_c   1.000
_cell.angle_alpha   90.00
_cell.angle_beta   90.00
_cell.angle_gamma   90.00
#
_symmetry.space_group_name_H-M   'P 1'
#
loop_
_entity.id
_entity.type
_entity.pdbx_description
1 polymer ?
#
loop_
_entity_poly.entity_id
_entity_poly.type
_entity_poly.pdbx_seq_one_letter_code
_entity_poly.pdbx_strand_id
1 'polypeptide(L)'
;MLHIPYTICRSGTYYYNRHVPKHAVGAYGSFIRQALSKCPEEAEAYVKRLGNVLEGSWSNTTSIQPVDIPTILSNFKPRSFVLSEIAEEYLSLRAIDEKPPRVALSGFISLAGDRDVSQHTRQDAKLFVRHLEIKGNKTATIRKRINSLSAILNYAYAELDLDKRNPFSRLFIKEAARE
;
A
#
# COMPACT_ATOMS: atom_id res chain seq x y z
N MET A 1 -4.39 1.69 -23.73
CA MET A 1 -3.51 0.93 -22.83
C MET A 1 -2.31 1.79 -22.51
N LEU A 2 -2.05 2.07 -21.24
CA LEU A 2 -0.79 2.69 -20.82
C LEU A 2 0.35 1.74 -21.23
N HIS A 3 1.30 2.25 -22.01
CA HIS A 3 2.46 1.47 -22.40
C HIS A 3 3.42 1.43 -21.21
N ILE A 4 3.51 0.27 -20.54
CA ILE A 4 4.48 0.04 -19.47
C ILE A 4 5.81 -0.36 -20.14
N PRO A 5 6.88 0.44 -20.05
CA PRO A 5 8.15 0.14 -20.70
C PRO A 5 8.70 -1.22 -20.28
N TYR A 6 9.43 -1.88 -21.19
CA TYR A 6 10.05 -3.19 -20.94
C TYR A 6 9.05 -4.30 -20.55
N THR A 7 7.79 -4.18 -20.98
CA THR A 7 6.79 -5.24 -20.81
C THR A 7 6.24 -5.74 -22.13
N ILE A 8 5.77 -6.99 -22.10
CA ILE A 8 4.91 -7.56 -23.13
C ILE A 8 3.71 -8.21 -22.43
N CYS A 9 2.51 -8.09 -23.00
CA CYS A 9 1.32 -8.78 -22.50
C CYS A 9 1.02 -10.00 -23.38
N ARG A 10 0.88 -11.18 -22.77
CA ARG A 10 0.49 -12.43 -23.46
C ARG A 10 -0.57 -13.14 -22.64
N SER A 11 -1.70 -13.45 -23.28
CA SER A 11 -2.84 -14.13 -22.64
C SER A 11 -3.29 -13.47 -21.33
N GLY A 12 -3.26 -12.14 -21.28
CA GLY A 12 -3.64 -11.35 -20.10
C GLY A 12 -2.60 -11.28 -18.98
N THR A 13 -1.43 -11.91 -19.13
CA THR A 13 -0.31 -11.80 -18.18
C THR A 13 0.76 -10.86 -18.74
N TYR A 14 1.21 -9.92 -17.91
CA TYR A 14 2.35 -9.06 -18.21
C TYR A 14 3.66 -9.77 -17.87
N TYR A 15 4.63 -9.65 -18.77
CA TYR A 15 5.98 -10.17 -18.63
C TYR A 15 6.96 -9.02 -18.72
N TYR A 16 7.95 -8.99 -17.83
CA TYR A 16 9.16 -8.21 -18.02
C TYR A 16 9.90 -8.77 -19.23
N ASN A 17 10.37 -7.91 -20.12
CA ASN A 17 11.10 -8.29 -21.33
C ASN A 17 12.08 -7.19 -21.69
N ARG A 18 13.36 -7.40 -21.38
CA ARG A 18 14.41 -6.39 -21.58
C ARG A 18 15.72 -7.01 -22.07
N HIS A 19 16.39 -6.35 -23.00
CA HIS A 19 17.75 -6.69 -23.41
C HIS A 19 18.77 -6.32 -22.32
N VAL A 20 19.77 -7.18 -22.14
CA VAL A 20 20.86 -6.97 -21.21
C VAL A 20 21.98 -6.18 -21.92
N PRO A 21 22.58 -5.15 -21.28
CA PRO A 21 23.74 -4.44 -21.82
C PRO A 21 24.91 -5.38 -22.12
N LYS A 22 25.70 -5.10 -23.17
CA LYS A 22 26.78 -5.98 -23.65
C LYS A 22 27.74 -6.44 -22.55
N HIS A 23 28.11 -5.54 -21.65
CA HIS A 23 29.03 -5.86 -20.54
C HIS A 23 28.41 -6.82 -19.52
N ALA A 24 27.09 -6.82 -19.36
CA ALA A 24 26.34 -7.64 -18.40
C ALA A 24 25.85 -8.98 -18.95
N VAL A 25 26.00 -9.23 -20.26
CA VAL A 25 25.53 -10.48 -20.90
C VAL A 25 26.15 -11.72 -20.27
N GLY A 26 27.42 -11.67 -19.86
CA GLY A 26 28.09 -12.81 -19.23
C GLY A 26 27.45 -13.28 -17.92
N ALA A 27 26.80 -12.37 -17.18
CA ALA A 27 26.17 -12.68 -15.89
C ALA A 27 24.66 -12.98 -16.00
N TYR A 28 23.96 -12.33 -16.94
CA TYR A 28 22.49 -12.40 -17.03
C TYR A 28 21.96 -13.11 -18.28
N GLY A 29 22.81 -13.38 -19.27
CA GLY A 29 22.38 -13.75 -20.62
C GLY A 29 22.00 -12.53 -21.48
N SER A 30 21.52 -12.76 -22.71
CA SER A 30 21.26 -11.68 -23.68
C SER A 30 19.98 -10.88 -23.42
N PHE A 31 19.02 -11.48 -22.73
CA PHE A 31 17.73 -10.87 -22.40
C PHE A 31 17.18 -11.46 -21.10
N ILE A 32 16.41 -10.65 -20.39
CA ILE A 32 15.67 -11.07 -19.19
C ILE A 32 14.19 -11.11 -19.57
N ARG A 33 13.57 -12.28 -19.35
CA ARG A 33 12.13 -12.47 -19.50
C ARG A 33 11.54 -13.15 -18.29
N GLN A 34 10.57 -12.51 -17.65
CA GLN A 34 9.99 -13.01 -16.40
C GLN A 34 8.51 -12.63 -16.30
N ALA A 35 7.66 -13.56 -15.85
CA ALA A 35 6.25 -13.27 -15.59
C ALA A 35 6.10 -12.34 -14.39
N LEU A 36 5.18 -11.36 -14.46
CA LEU A 36 4.95 -10.37 -13.42
C LEU A 36 3.57 -10.53 -12.79
N SER A 37 2.54 -9.94 -13.40
CA SER A 37 1.17 -9.99 -12.90
C SER A 37 0.18 -9.94 -14.07
N LYS A 38 -1.08 -10.31 -13.81
CA LYS A 38 -2.21 -10.04 -14.70
C LYS A 38 -2.77 -8.63 -14.50
N CYS A 39 -2.54 -8.04 -13.33
CA CYS A 39 -2.93 -6.67 -13.02
C CYS A 39 -1.92 -5.67 -13.62
N PRO A 40 -2.35 -4.69 -14.43
CA PRO A 40 -1.44 -3.70 -15.02
C PRO A 40 -0.70 -2.86 -13.98
N GLU A 41 -1.37 -2.47 -12.90
CA GLU A 41 -0.82 -1.61 -11.84
C GLU A 41 0.29 -2.34 -11.06
N GLU A 42 0.04 -3.60 -10.70
CA GLU A 42 1.06 -4.46 -10.09
C GLU A 42 2.23 -4.70 -11.05
N ALA A 43 1.94 -4.98 -12.32
CA ALA A 43 2.98 -5.19 -13.33
C ALA A 43 3.88 -3.95 -13.48
N GLU A 44 3.31 -2.74 -13.46
CA GLU A 44 4.09 -1.50 -13.48
C GLU A 44 4.98 -1.36 -12.24
N ALA A 45 4.47 -1.69 -11.05
CA ALA A 45 5.26 -1.67 -9.82
C ALA A 45 6.43 -2.66 -9.87
N TYR A 46 6.18 -3.89 -10.33
CA TYR A 46 7.22 -4.91 -10.53
C TYR A 46 8.29 -4.45 -11.53
N VAL A 47 7.89 -3.85 -12.65
CA VAL A 47 8.82 -3.33 -13.67
C VAL A 47 9.70 -2.23 -13.09
N LYS A 48 9.12 -1.27 -12.37
CA LYS A 48 9.88 -0.19 -11.72
C LYS A 48 10.89 -0.77 -10.73
N ARG A 49 10.48 -1.74 -9.90
CA ARG A 49 11.37 -2.41 -8.94
C ARG A 49 12.52 -3.14 -9.64
N LEU A 50 12.22 -3.99 -10.62
CA LEU A 50 13.23 -4.74 -11.36
C LEU A 50 14.17 -3.82 -12.13
N GLY A 51 13.63 -2.78 -12.78
CA GLY A 51 14.41 -1.78 -13.50
C GLY A 51 15.46 -1.13 -12.59
N ASN A 52 15.04 -0.60 -11.43
CA ASN A 52 15.96 0.04 -10.49
C ASN A 52 17.06 -0.90 -9.99
N VAL A 53 16.70 -2.16 -9.69
CA VAL A 53 17.67 -3.15 -9.19
C VAL A 53 18.66 -3.57 -10.29
N LEU A 54 18.16 -3.80 -11.51
CA LEU A 54 18.99 -4.18 -12.65
C LEU A 54 19.92 -3.05 -13.09
N GLU A 55 19.43 -1.80 -13.14
CA GLU A 55 20.27 -0.63 -13.41
C GLU A 55 21.38 -0.48 -12.36
N GLY A 56 21.04 -0.65 -11.08
CA GLY A 56 22.02 -0.67 -10.00
C GLY A 56 23.10 -1.73 -10.20
N SER A 57 22.71 -2.96 -10.55
CA SER A 57 23.68 -4.03 -10.84
C SER A 57 24.52 -3.76 -12.08
N TRP A 58 23.92 -3.28 -13.16
CA TRP A 58 24.61 -3.01 -14.43
C TRP A 58 25.52 -1.78 -14.39
N SER A 59 25.34 -0.90 -13.40
CA SER A 59 26.20 0.28 -13.20
C SER A 59 27.65 -0.08 -12.87
N ASN A 60 27.91 -1.27 -12.31
CA ASN A 60 29.28 -1.75 -12.07
C ASN A 60 29.80 -2.51 -13.30
N THR A 61 30.59 -1.83 -14.13
CA THR A 61 31.15 -2.42 -15.36
C THR A 61 32.35 -3.34 -15.12
N THR A 62 32.92 -3.34 -13.93
CA THR A 62 34.17 -4.06 -13.62
C THR A 62 33.92 -5.46 -13.06
N SER A 63 32.88 -5.62 -12.25
CA SER A 63 32.49 -6.92 -11.70
C SER A 63 30.96 -6.97 -11.57
N ILE A 64 30.34 -7.84 -12.37
CA ILE A 64 28.89 -7.94 -12.44
C ILE A 64 28.45 -9.14 -11.62
N GLN A 65 27.80 -8.87 -10.50
CA GLN A 65 27.12 -9.87 -9.70
C GLN A 65 25.65 -9.94 -10.14
N PRO A 66 25.19 -11.09 -10.65
CA PRO A 66 23.81 -11.22 -11.09
C PRO A 66 22.87 -11.17 -9.90
N VAL A 67 21.79 -10.43 -10.05
CA VAL A 67 20.75 -10.35 -9.03
C VAL A 67 19.77 -11.52 -9.19
N ASP A 68 19.34 -12.09 -8.07
CA ASP A 68 18.32 -13.14 -8.01
C ASP A 68 16.91 -12.55 -8.27
N ILE A 69 16.54 -12.53 -9.55
CA ILE A 69 15.26 -12.00 -10.02
C ILE A 69 14.06 -12.76 -9.44
N PRO A 70 14.02 -14.12 -9.45
CA PRO A 70 12.94 -14.86 -8.81
C PRO A 70 12.71 -14.47 -7.35
N THR A 71 13.78 -14.38 -6.55
CA THR A 71 13.69 -14.02 -5.13
C THR A 71 13.20 -12.58 -4.93
N ILE A 72 13.58 -11.64 -5.81
CA ILE A 72 13.01 -10.29 -5.77
C ILE A 72 11.51 -10.32 -6.00
N LEU A 73 11.05 -11.03 -7.02
CA LEU A 73 9.64 -11.04 -7.37
C LEU A 73 8.78 -11.75 -6.33
N SER A 74 9.29 -12.83 -5.72
CA SER A 74 8.56 -13.54 -4.67
C SER A 74 8.43 -12.72 -3.37
N ASN A 75 9.41 -11.86 -3.07
CA ASN A 75 9.43 -11.08 -1.84
C ASN A 75 8.99 -9.62 -2.02
N PHE A 76 8.90 -9.13 -3.25
CA PHE A 76 8.37 -7.80 -3.53
C PHE A 76 6.85 -7.85 -3.64
N LYS A 77 6.18 -7.22 -2.68
CA LYS A 77 4.75 -6.97 -2.73
C LYS A 77 4.55 -5.51 -3.18
N PRO A 78 3.88 -5.26 -4.32
CA PRO A 78 3.47 -3.91 -4.69
C PRO A 78 2.72 -3.25 -3.54
N ARG A 79 3.05 -1.98 -3.25
CA ARG A 79 2.37 -1.20 -2.21
C ARG A 79 0.88 -1.12 -2.55
N SER A 80 0.02 -1.50 -1.61
CA SER A 80 -1.40 -1.21 -1.73
C SER A 80 -1.69 0.21 -1.26
N PHE A 81 -2.63 0.85 -1.94
CA PHE A 81 -3.17 2.14 -1.52
C PHE A 81 -4.55 1.97 -0.87
N VAL A 82 -5.18 0.80 -0.97
CA VAL A 82 -6.54 0.54 -0.49
C VAL A 82 -6.55 0.41 1.03
N LEU A 83 -7.51 1.09 1.68
CA LEU A 83 -7.58 1.16 3.13
C LEU A 83 -7.66 -0.23 3.82
N SER A 84 -8.48 -1.14 3.32
CA SER A 84 -8.61 -2.48 3.90
C SER A 84 -7.31 -3.29 3.81
N GLU A 85 -6.63 -3.24 2.68
CA GLU A 85 -5.38 -3.96 2.45
C GLU A 85 -4.24 -3.42 3.32
N ILE A 86 -4.11 -2.09 3.44
CA ILE A 86 -3.14 -1.48 4.35
C ILE A 86 -3.47 -1.78 5.81
N ALA A 87 -4.76 -1.80 6.17
CA ALA A 87 -5.15 -2.15 7.52
C ALA A 87 -4.80 -3.60 7.85
N GLU A 88 -5.01 -4.54 6.93
CA GLU A 88 -4.61 -5.93 7.14
C GLU A 88 -3.08 -6.06 7.29
N GLU A 89 -2.31 -5.35 6.47
CA GLU A 89 -0.85 -5.29 6.60
C GLU A 89 -0.44 -4.73 7.98
N TYR A 90 -0.99 -3.59 8.37
CA TYR A 90 -0.75 -2.98 9.68
C TYR A 90 -1.06 -3.94 10.84
N LEU A 91 -2.20 -4.64 10.78
CA LEU A 91 -2.62 -5.56 11.84
C LEU A 91 -1.72 -6.80 11.88
N SER A 92 -1.31 -7.34 10.73
CA SER A 92 -0.41 -8.49 10.67
C SER A 92 0.96 -8.22 11.28
N LEU A 93 1.42 -6.96 11.23
CA LEU A 93 2.71 -6.53 11.78
C LEU A 93 2.66 -6.13 13.26
N ARG A 94 1.48 -5.92 13.83
CA ARG A 94 1.32 -5.38 15.19
C ARG A 94 0.80 -6.46 16.14
N ALA A 95 1.53 -6.71 17.22
CA ALA A 95 1.06 -7.55 18.33
C ALA A 95 0.02 -6.83 19.20
N ILE A 96 -1.17 -6.58 18.63
CA ILE A 96 -2.29 -5.88 19.28
C ILE A 96 -3.58 -6.69 19.19
N ASP A 97 -4.56 -6.38 20.05
CA ASP A 97 -5.91 -6.87 19.85
C ASP A 97 -6.49 -6.27 18.56
N GLU A 98 -6.75 -7.14 17.58
CA GLU A 98 -7.27 -6.76 16.28
C GLU A 98 -8.77 -6.43 16.28
N LYS A 99 -9.52 -6.86 17.31
CA LYS A 99 -10.98 -6.67 17.31
C LYS A 99 -11.36 -5.18 17.28
N PRO A 100 -10.83 -4.29 18.15
CA PRO A 100 -11.14 -2.86 18.09
C PRO A 100 -10.85 -2.20 16.72
N PRO A 101 -9.65 -2.35 16.12
CA PRO A 101 -9.39 -1.77 14.81
C PRO A 101 -10.25 -2.37 13.70
N ARG A 102 -10.50 -3.69 13.66
CA ARG A 102 -11.36 -4.30 12.63
C ARG A 102 -12.82 -3.79 12.72
N VAL A 103 -13.36 -3.60 13.92
CA VAL A 103 -14.70 -3.03 14.11
C VAL A 103 -14.75 -1.56 13.70
N ALA A 104 -13.72 -0.78 14.04
CA ALA A 104 -13.65 0.62 13.63
C ALA A 104 -13.54 0.76 12.09
N LEU A 105 -12.69 -0.07 11.48
CA LEU A 105 -12.43 -0.14 10.05
C LEU A 105 -13.68 -0.50 9.25
N SER A 106 -14.33 -1.61 9.58
CA SER A 106 -15.56 -2.04 8.90
C SER A 106 -16.66 -0.98 8.98
N GLY A 107 -16.83 -0.38 10.16
CA GLY A 107 -17.74 0.75 10.35
C GLY A 107 -17.41 1.94 9.46
N PHE A 108 -16.14 2.30 9.35
CA PHE A 108 -15.71 3.43 8.52
C PHE A 108 -15.84 3.16 7.02
N ILE A 109 -15.40 1.99 6.56
CA ILE A 109 -15.52 1.55 5.16
C ILE A 109 -16.99 1.58 4.70
N SER A 110 -17.91 1.11 5.54
CA SER A 110 -19.36 1.14 5.21
C SER A 110 -19.92 2.55 4.97
N LEU A 111 -19.23 3.60 5.41
CA LEU A 111 -19.65 5.00 5.28
C LEU A 111 -18.85 5.79 4.26
N ALA A 112 -17.54 5.55 4.18
CA ALA A 112 -16.60 6.34 3.38
C ALA A 112 -16.03 5.59 2.17
N GLY A 113 -16.42 4.31 2.00
CA GLY A 113 -15.90 3.41 0.98
C GLY A 113 -14.55 2.79 1.37
N ASP A 114 -14.25 1.64 0.76
CA ASP A 114 -12.92 1.05 0.78
C ASP A 114 -12.15 1.59 -0.42
N ARG A 115 -11.39 2.66 -0.20
CA ARG A 115 -10.72 3.41 -1.26
C ARG A 115 -9.30 3.74 -0.87
N ASP A 116 -8.60 4.35 -1.80
CA ASP A 116 -7.24 4.84 -1.59
C ASP A 116 -7.15 5.71 -0.34
N VAL A 117 -6.21 5.40 0.56
CA VAL A 117 -5.99 6.10 1.82
C VAL A 117 -5.69 7.59 1.65
N SER A 118 -5.14 7.98 0.50
CA SER A 118 -4.90 9.38 0.13
C SER A 118 -6.19 10.15 -0.14
N GLN A 119 -7.29 9.47 -0.46
CA GLN A 119 -8.58 10.08 -0.82
C GLN A 119 -9.48 10.34 0.39
N HIS A 120 -9.20 9.73 1.54
CA HIS A 120 -9.97 10.00 2.75
C HIS A 120 -9.76 11.44 3.25
N THR A 121 -10.87 12.09 3.58
CA THR A 121 -10.92 13.50 3.94
C THR A 121 -11.32 13.70 5.39
N ARG A 122 -11.07 14.91 5.91
CA ARG A 122 -11.55 15.33 7.23
C ARG A 122 -13.09 15.26 7.34
N GLN A 123 -13.81 15.40 6.23
CA GLN A 123 -15.27 15.31 6.21
C GLN A 123 -15.74 13.87 6.44
N ASP A 124 -15.05 12.88 5.87
CA ASP A 124 -15.34 11.47 6.12
C ASP A 124 -15.16 11.13 7.60
N ALA A 125 -14.10 11.65 8.21
CA ALA A 125 -13.83 11.45 9.63
C ALA A 125 -14.94 12.08 10.51
N LYS A 126 -15.41 13.28 10.17
CA LYS A 126 -16.55 13.92 10.85
C LYS A 126 -17.86 13.14 10.67
N LEU A 127 -18.12 12.64 9.46
CA LEU A 127 -19.28 11.78 9.16
C LEU A 127 -19.26 10.53 10.04
N PHE A 128 -18.10 9.89 10.17
CA PHE A 128 -17.93 8.72 11.02
C PHE A 128 -18.21 9.03 12.50
N VAL A 129 -17.66 10.12 13.04
CA VAL A 129 -17.94 10.52 14.43
C VAL A 129 -19.44 10.76 14.64
N ARG A 130 -20.10 11.51 13.76
CA ARG A 130 -21.53 11.78 13.85
C ARG A 130 -22.36 10.50 13.80
N HIS A 131 -22.00 9.55 12.94
CA HIS A 131 -22.66 8.24 12.89
C HIS A 131 -22.54 7.47 14.20
N LEU A 132 -21.36 7.48 14.82
CA LEU A 132 -21.15 6.82 16.11
C LEU A 132 -21.97 7.48 17.23
N GLU A 133 -22.07 8.81 17.23
CA GLU A 133 -22.91 9.58 18.16
C GLU A 133 -24.39 9.24 17.98
N ILE A 134 -24.90 9.23 16.74
CA ILE A 134 -26.30 8.87 16.44
C ILE A 134 -26.61 7.43 16.87
N LYS A 135 -25.64 6.51 16.74
CA LYS A 135 -25.75 5.14 17.25
C LYS A 135 -25.66 5.02 18.78
N GLY A 136 -25.53 6.12 19.52
CA GLY A 136 -25.47 6.12 20.98
C GLY A 136 -24.17 5.57 21.57
N ASN A 137 -23.06 5.59 20.81
CA ASN A 137 -21.78 5.11 21.34
C ASN A 137 -21.25 6.09 22.40
N LYS A 138 -20.81 5.56 23.55
CA LYS A 138 -20.15 6.37 24.59
C LYS A 138 -18.89 7.06 24.05
N THR A 139 -18.61 8.28 24.53
CA THR A 139 -17.44 9.09 24.12
C THR A 139 -16.11 8.31 24.18
N ALA A 140 -15.91 7.49 25.21
CA ALA A 140 -14.72 6.64 25.34
C ALA A 140 -14.59 5.61 24.20
N THR A 141 -15.70 5.01 23.77
CA THR A 141 -15.75 4.08 22.63
C THR A 141 -15.47 4.80 21.32
N ILE A 142 -16.04 5.99 21.13
CA ILE A 142 -15.79 6.84 19.96
C ILE A 142 -14.29 7.16 19.87
N ARG A 143 -13.67 7.62 20.97
CA ARG A 143 -12.22 7.88 21.05
C ARG A 143 -11.39 6.65 20.67
N LYS A 144 -11.73 5.46 21.20
CA LYS A 144 -11.02 4.21 20.85
C LYS A 144 -11.08 3.91 19.35
N ARG A 145 -12.26 4.02 18.72
CA ARG A 145 -12.43 3.76 17.28
C ARG A 145 -11.64 4.76 16.42
N ILE A 146 -11.70 6.05 16.77
CA ILE A 146 -10.94 7.10 16.10
C ILE A 146 -9.42 6.84 16.22
N ASN A 147 -8.95 6.46 17.40
CA ASN A 147 -7.53 6.18 17.62
C ASN A 147 -7.04 4.99 16.78
N SER A 148 -7.84 3.92 16.67
CA SER A 148 -7.52 2.78 15.81
C SER A 148 -7.39 3.20 14.33
N LEU A 149 -8.36 3.94 13.80
CA LEU A 149 -8.32 4.44 12.42
C LEU A 149 -7.18 5.44 12.20
N SER A 150 -6.90 6.30 13.19
CA SER A 150 -5.78 7.23 13.14
C SER A 150 -4.45 6.48 13.07
N ALA A 151 -4.29 5.39 13.82
CA ALA A 151 -3.06 4.59 13.79
C ALA A 151 -2.86 3.93 12.42
N ILE A 152 -3.91 3.32 11.86
CA ILE A 152 -3.90 2.71 10.52
C ILE A 152 -3.52 3.74 9.45
N LEU A 153 -4.17 4.92 9.44
CA LEU A 153 -3.87 5.95 8.43
C LEU A 153 -2.49 6.58 8.62
N ASN A 154 -1.99 6.74 9.85
CA ASN A 154 -0.63 7.23 10.06
C ASN A 154 0.42 6.23 9.56
N TYR A 155 0.19 4.93 9.79
CA TYR A 155 1.02 3.89 9.20
C TYR A 155 0.99 3.95 7.68
N ALA A 156 -0.21 4.04 7.08
CA ALA A 156 -0.39 4.18 5.64
C ALA A 156 0.39 5.37 5.07
N TYR A 157 0.34 6.52 5.74
CA TYR A 157 1.01 7.73 5.26
C TYR A 157 2.53 7.64 5.37
N ALA A 158 3.04 6.95 6.39
CA ALA A 158 4.47 6.69 6.52
C ALA A 158 4.96 5.69 5.46
N GLU A 159 4.25 4.58 5.25
CA GLU A 159 4.64 3.54 4.29
C GLU A 159 4.55 3.99 2.82
N LEU A 160 3.59 4.87 2.53
CA LEU A 160 3.35 5.38 1.18
C LEU A 160 4.03 6.73 0.91
N ASP A 161 4.81 7.24 1.87
CA ASP A 161 5.48 8.54 1.77
C ASP A 161 4.50 9.71 1.47
N LEU A 162 3.29 9.63 2.03
CA LEU A 162 2.23 10.64 1.82
C LEU A 162 2.39 11.80 2.79
N ASP A 163 2.79 12.96 2.28
CA ASP A 163 2.79 14.20 3.05
C ASP A 163 1.37 14.78 3.18
N LYS A 164 0.56 14.16 4.03
CA LYS A 164 -0.83 14.55 4.28
C LYS A 164 -1.18 14.48 5.75
N ARG A 165 -2.00 15.43 6.20
CA ARG A 165 -2.57 15.40 7.56
C ARG A 165 -3.63 14.31 7.68
N ASN A 166 -3.49 13.46 8.70
CA ASN A 166 -4.48 12.44 9.04
C ASN A 166 -5.88 13.03 9.31
N PRO A 167 -6.95 12.56 8.62
CA PRO A 167 -8.33 12.98 8.83
C PRO A 167 -8.83 12.87 10.27
N PHE A 168 -8.38 11.85 11.01
CA PHE A 168 -8.76 11.58 12.40
C PHE A 168 -7.94 12.38 13.42
N SER A 169 -6.88 13.09 12.99
CA SER A 169 -6.04 13.86 13.89
C SER A 169 -6.80 15.04 14.53
N ARG A 170 -6.71 15.17 15.86
CA ARG A 170 -7.25 16.30 16.62
C ARG A 170 -8.73 16.56 16.30
N LEU A 171 -9.55 15.51 16.25
CA LEU A 171 -11.01 15.65 16.17
C LEU A 171 -11.56 16.10 17.53
N PHE A 172 -12.46 17.08 17.53
CA PHE A 172 -13.19 17.48 18.72
C PHE A 172 -14.38 16.55 18.91
N ILE A 173 -14.43 15.86 20.06
CA ILE A 173 -15.56 15.02 20.46
C ILE A 173 -16.13 15.70 21.69
N LYS A 174 -17.39 16.12 21.64
CA LYS A 174 -18.04 16.75 22.79
C LYS A 174 -17.99 15.78 23.97
N GLU A 175 -17.51 16.26 25.11
CA GLU A 175 -17.63 15.49 26.34
C GLU A 175 -19.10 15.47 26.73
N ALA A 176 -19.63 14.28 27.06
CA ALA A 176 -20.96 14.21 27.65
C ALA A 176 -20.91 15.00 28.96
N ALA A 177 -21.82 15.96 29.13
CA ALA A 177 -21.99 16.65 30.39
C ALA A 177 -22.18 15.59 31.47
N ARG A 178 -21.37 15.66 32.53
CA ARG A 178 -21.63 14.90 33.75
C ARG A 178 -22.84 15.56 34.39
N GLU A 179 -24.01 14.94 34.24
CA GLU A 179 -25.15 15.17 35.14
C GLU A 179 -24.86 14.53 36.50
#